data_AF-A0A2G1VLE6-F1
#
_entry.id   AF-A0A2G1VLE6-F1
#
_cell.length_a   1.000
_cell.length_b   1.000
_cell.length_c   1.000
_cell.angle_alpha   90.00
_cell.angle_beta   90.00
_cell.angle_gamma   90.00
#
_symmetry.space_group_name_H-M   'P 1'
#
loop_
_entity.id
_entity.type
_entity.pdbx_description
1 polymer ?
#
loop_
_entity_poly.entity_id
_entity_poly.type
_entity_poly.pdbx_seq_one_letter_code
_entity_poly.pdbx_strand_id
1 'polypeptide(L)'
;MGDESGAQAAGQARLANLVVQDCGSCHGLTLRGGLGPPLRPEDLGDLSVEAIAAIIREGVPDTAMPPWKPLLSPKEIHWISQQLKSGALVSP
;
A
#
# COMPACT_ATOMS: atom_id res chain seq x y z
N MET A 1 2.58 -28.82 -11.96
CA MET A 1 2.87 -27.39 -11.69
C MET A 1 1.67 -26.58 -12.12
N GLY A 2 0.83 -26.15 -11.17
CA GLY A 2 -0.38 -25.41 -11.48
C GLY A 2 -1.20 -25.23 -10.22
N ASP A 3 -0.88 -24.19 -9.45
CA ASP A 3 -1.71 -23.66 -8.35
C ASP A 3 -1.17 -22.32 -7.79
N GLU A 4 0.07 -21.91 -8.13
CA GLU A 4 0.65 -20.65 -7.64
C GLU A 4 -0.11 -19.39 -8.10
N SER A 5 -0.68 -19.39 -9.31
CA SER A 5 -1.40 -18.22 -9.85
C SER A 5 -2.71 -17.93 -9.12
N GLY A 6 -3.41 -18.98 -8.66
CA GLY A 6 -4.65 -18.83 -7.88
C GLY A 6 -4.38 -18.32 -6.47
N ALA A 7 -3.34 -18.84 -5.82
CA ALA A 7 -2.88 -18.38 -4.51
C ALA A 7 -2.35 -16.93 -4.56
N GLN A 8 -1.67 -16.55 -5.64
CA GLN A 8 -1.20 -15.17 -5.85
C GLN A 8 -2.36 -14.19 -6.00
N ALA A 9 -3.39 -14.53 -6.78
CA ALA A 9 -4.57 -13.66 -6.96
C ALA A 9 -5.35 -13.47 -5.65
N ALA A 10 -5.53 -14.55 -4.86
CA ALA A 10 -6.16 -14.46 -3.54
C ALA A 10 -5.32 -13.60 -2.57
N GLY A 11 -3.99 -13.72 -2.60
CA GLY A 11 -3.08 -12.88 -1.84
C GLY A 11 -3.17 -11.41 -2.23
N GLN A 12 -3.19 -11.09 -3.53
CA GLN A 12 -3.31 -9.72 -4.02
C GLN A 12 -4.65 -9.08 -3.63
N ALA A 13 -5.76 -9.82 -3.68
CA ALA A 13 -7.06 -9.35 -3.21
C ALA A 13 -7.06 -9.03 -1.70
N ARG A 14 -6.39 -9.87 -0.88
CA ARG A 14 -6.20 -9.61 0.54
C ARG A 14 -5.41 -8.31 0.76
N LEU A 15 -4.30 -8.12 0.04
CA LEU A 15 -3.48 -6.92 0.15
C LEU A 15 -4.24 -5.66 -0.30
N ALA A 16 -5.02 -5.76 -1.37
CA ALA A 16 -5.88 -4.66 -1.81
C ALA A 16 -6.90 -4.26 -0.74
N ASN A 17 -7.56 -5.25 -0.12
CA ASN A 17 -8.48 -5.00 0.99
C ASN A 17 -7.78 -4.36 2.20
N LEU A 18 -6.58 -4.82 2.54
CA LEU A 18 -5.77 -4.21 3.61
C LEU A 18 -5.47 -2.74 3.30
N VAL A 19 -5.11 -2.40 2.05
CA VAL A 19 -4.87 -1.00 1.68
C VAL A 19 -6.13 -0.15 1.84
N VAL A 20 -7.29 -0.64 1.41
CA VAL A 20 -8.54 0.12 1.52
C VAL A 20 -9.00 0.26 2.97
N GLN A 21 -8.97 -0.81 3.76
CA GLN A 21 -9.50 -0.83 5.11
C GLN A 21 -8.52 -0.20 6.11
N ASP A 22 -7.26 -0.63 6.09
CA ASP A 22 -6.29 -0.25 7.09
C ASP A 22 -5.58 1.06 6.71
N CYS A 23 -5.08 1.18 5.48
CA CYS A 23 -4.45 2.44 5.04
C CYS A 23 -5.50 3.52 4.78
N GLY A 24 -6.63 3.17 4.16
CA GLY A 24 -7.72 4.10 3.87
C GLY A 24 -8.41 4.68 5.12
N SER A 25 -8.29 4.04 6.29
CA SER A 25 -8.80 4.61 7.54
C SER A 25 -8.18 5.98 7.89
N CYS A 26 -6.89 6.17 7.57
CA CYS A 26 -6.17 7.42 7.79
C CYS A 26 -6.04 8.25 6.50
N HIS A 27 -5.79 7.58 5.37
CA HIS A 27 -5.52 8.23 4.07
C HIS A 27 -6.78 8.41 3.21
N GLY A 28 -7.96 8.10 3.77
CA GLY A 28 -9.24 8.11 3.09
C GLY A 28 -9.49 6.82 2.28
N LEU A 29 -10.72 6.32 2.26
CA LEU A 29 -11.08 5.10 1.52
C LEU A 29 -10.79 5.18 0.01
N THR A 30 -10.70 6.40 -0.53
CA THR A 30 -10.34 6.69 -1.93
C THR A 30 -8.89 7.18 -2.09
N LEU A 31 -8.09 7.06 -1.03
CA LEU A 31 -6.69 7.48 -0.90
C LEU A 31 -6.42 8.96 -1.21
N ARG A 32 -7.47 9.81 -1.22
CA ARG A 32 -7.39 11.27 -1.42
C ARG A 32 -6.80 12.05 -0.23
N GLY A 33 -6.40 11.35 0.82
CA GLY A 33 -5.96 11.97 2.06
C GLY A 33 -7.12 12.20 3.03
N GLY A 34 -6.76 12.50 4.29
CA GLY A 34 -7.68 12.71 5.39
C GLY A 34 -6.90 13.10 6.64
N LEU A 35 -6.74 12.16 7.56
CA LEU A 35 -5.82 12.30 8.69
C LEU A 35 -4.36 12.19 8.25
N GLY A 36 -4.10 11.30 7.29
CA GLY A 36 -2.82 11.17 6.60
C GLY A 36 -2.80 11.89 5.25
N PRO A 37 -1.61 12.09 4.65
CA PRO A 37 -1.48 12.67 3.31
C PRO A 37 -2.13 11.79 2.24
N PRO A 38 -2.46 12.33 1.06
CA PRO A 38 -2.95 11.50 -0.03
C PRO A 38 -1.91 10.47 -0.51
N LEU A 39 -2.38 9.31 -0.97
CA LEU A 39 -1.54 8.20 -1.46
C LEU A 39 -1.80 7.88 -2.93
N ARG A 40 -2.23 8.88 -3.71
CA ARG A 40 -2.52 8.71 -5.13
C ARG A 40 -1.25 8.87 -5.97
N PRO A 41 -1.23 8.33 -7.20
CA PRO A 41 -0.08 8.46 -8.09
C PRO A 41 0.42 9.89 -8.26
N GLU A 42 -0.49 10.85 -8.36
CA GLU A 42 -0.18 12.27 -8.50
C GLU A 42 0.55 12.85 -7.27
N ASP A 43 0.23 12.37 -6.07
CA ASP A 43 0.82 12.83 -4.80
C ASP A 43 2.10 12.06 -4.43
N LEU A 44 2.26 10.85 -4.98
CA LEU A 44 3.43 10.00 -4.79
C LEU A 44 4.49 10.17 -5.90
N GLY A 45 4.26 11.08 -6.86
CA GLY A 45 5.07 11.20 -8.07
C GLY A 45 6.58 11.34 -7.84
N ASP A 46 6.95 12.07 -6.79
CA ASP A 46 8.35 12.34 -6.42
C ASP A 46 9.05 11.14 -5.73
N LEU A 47 8.28 10.18 -5.24
CA LEU A 47 8.81 9.03 -4.50
C LEU A 47 9.00 7.83 -5.42
N SER A 48 10.15 7.15 -5.34
CA SER A 48 10.32 5.86 -6.00
C SER A 48 9.47 4.77 -5.35
N VAL A 49 9.26 3.64 -6.04
CA VAL A 49 8.56 2.48 -5.46
C VAL A 49 9.29 1.99 -4.20
N GLU A 50 10.62 2.03 -4.22
CA GLU A 50 11.48 1.63 -3.11
C GLU A 50 11.38 2.59 -1.94
N ALA A 51 11.24 3.90 -2.20
CA ALA A 51 11.01 4.90 -1.17
C ALA A 51 9.65 4.70 -0.49
N ILE A 52 8.59 4.47 -1.26
CA ILE A 52 7.26 4.13 -0.75
C ILE A 52 7.33 2.84 0.08
N ALA A 53 8.02 1.81 -0.42
CA ALA A 53 8.20 0.54 0.27
C ALA A 53 8.94 0.71 1.61
N ALA A 54 9.96 1.56 1.66
CA ALA A 54 10.69 1.87 2.88
C ALA A 54 9.79 2.56 3.91
N ILE A 55 8.97 3.52 3.48
CA ILE A 55 8.00 4.22 4.34
C ILE A 55 6.95 3.24 4.88
N ILE A 56 6.37 2.38 4.04
CA ILE A 56 5.41 1.36 4.50
C ILE A 56 6.08 0.40 5.49
N ARG A 57 7.30 -0.04 5.19
CA ARG A 57 8.03 -1.00 6.00
C ARG A 57 8.33 -0.46 7.40
N GLU A 58 8.87 0.75 7.47
CA GLU A 58 9.40 1.33 8.71
C GLU A 58 8.39 2.27 9.41
N GLY A 59 7.30 2.63 8.75
CA GLY A 59 6.40 3.69 9.20
C GLY A 59 7.05 5.06 9.06
N VAL A 60 6.41 6.07 9.63
CA VAL A 60 6.98 7.42 9.71
C VAL A 60 7.16 7.77 11.19
N PRO A 61 8.41 7.93 11.67
CA PRO A 61 8.69 8.31 13.06
C PRO A 61 7.93 9.58 13.46
N ASP A 62 7.53 9.65 14.73
CA ASP A 62 6.79 10.77 15.30
C ASP A 62 5.43 11.07 14.62
N THR A 63 4.87 10.11 13.90
CA THR A 63 3.52 10.19 13.32
C THR A 63 2.66 8.99 13.69
N ALA A 64 1.38 9.04 13.33
CA ALA A 64 0.44 7.93 13.50
C ALA A 64 0.62 6.81 12.47
N MET A 65 1.56 6.92 11.51
CA MET A 65 1.79 5.90 10.48
C MET A 65 2.67 4.76 11.03
N PRO A 66 2.11 3.57 11.30
CA PRO A 66 2.85 2.49 11.94
C PRO A 66 3.79 1.76 10.95
N PRO A 67 4.82 1.07 11.44
CA PRO A 67 5.61 0.14 10.64
C PRO A 67 4.80 -1.11 10.27
N TRP A 68 4.76 -1.47 8.98
CA TRP A 68 4.05 -2.66 8.50
C TRP A 68 4.91 -3.92 8.38
N LYS A 69 6.23 -3.81 8.56
CA LYS A 69 7.16 -4.96 8.53
C LYS A 69 6.82 -6.14 9.46
N PRO A 70 6.11 -5.98 10.61
CA PRO A 70 5.71 -7.14 11.42
C PRO A 70 4.54 -7.95 10.81
N LEU A 71 3.77 -7.33 9.90
CA LEU A 71 2.54 -7.91 9.34
C LEU A 71 2.67 -8.30 7.86
N LEU A 72 3.59 -7.65 7.14
CA LEU A 72 3.77 -7.81 5.69
C LEU A 72 5.20 -8.23 5.35
N SER A 73 5.32 -9.16 4.42
CA SER A 73 6.60 -9.55 3.83
C SER A 73 7.14 -8.45 2.90
N PRO A 74 8.46 -8.42 2.63
CA PRO A 74 9.05 -7.47 1.69
C PRO A 74 8.41 -7.51 0.29
N LYS A 75 7.99 -8.69 -0.17
CA LYS A 75 7.31 -8.86 -1.47
C LYS A 75 5.93 -8.22 -1.49
N GLU A 76 5.16 -8.37 -0.41
CA GLU A 76 3.83 -7.75 -0.27
C GLU A 76 3.94 -6.22 -0.19
N ILE A 77 4.88 -5.71 0.60
CA ILE A 77 5.14 -4.26 0.72
C ILE A 77 5.53 -3.67 -0.64
N HIS A 78 6.42 -4.34 -1.36
CA HIS A 78 6.82 -3.90 -2.70
C HIS A 78 5.65 -3.90 -3.67
N TRP A 79 4.81 -4.95 -3.65
CA TRP A 79 3.60 -5.01 -4.47
C TRP A 79 2.64 -3.87 -4.16
N ILE A 80 2.34 -3.60 -2.88
CA ILE A 80 1.48 -2.46 -2.47
C ILE A 80 2.05 -1.15 -3.02
N SER A 81 3.36 -0.94 -2.88
CA SER A 81 4.04 0.27 -3.34
C SER A 81 3.90 0.49 -4.86
N GLN A 82 4.05 -0.58 -5.64
CA GLN A 82 3.82 -0.54 -7.09
C GLN A 82 2.37 -0.18 -7.43
N GLN A 83 1.42 -0.73 -6.68
CA GLN A 83 0.00 -0.54 -6.96
C GLN A 83 -0.50 0.85 -6.54
N LEU A 84 0.04 1.43 -5.47
CA LEU A 84 -0.21 2.82 -5.10
C LEU A 84 0.32 3.77 -6.17
N LYS A 85 1.54 3.51 -6.66
CA LYS A 85 2.17 4.33 -7.70
C LYS A 85 1.49 4.19 -9.07
N SER A 86 0.95 3.02 -9.40
CA SER A 86 0.20 2.80 -10.64
C SER A 86 -1.24 3.30 -10.58
N GLY A 87 -1.77 3.53 -9.36
CA GLY A 87 -3.17 3.89 -9.14
C GLY A 87 -4.14 2.71 -9.28
N ALA A 88 -3.64 1.48 -9.41
CA ALA A 88 -4.48 0.30 -9.65
C ALA A 88 -5.42 -0.04 -8.47
N LEU A 89 -5.07 0.38 -7.24
CA LEU A 89 -5.90 0.18 -6.04
C LEU A 89 -6.96 1.27 -5.85
N VAL A 90 -6.83 2.39 -6.57
CA VAL A 90 -7.81 3.48 -6.60
C VAL A 90 -8.59 3.37 -7.89
N SER A 91 -9.48 2.37 -7.96
CA SER A 91 -10.56 2.40 -8.95
C SER A 91 -11.55 3.53 -8.59
N PRO A 92 -12.16 4.20 -9.59
CA PRO A 92 -12.79 5.52 -9.47
C PRO A 92 -13.91 5.63 -8.43
#